data_AF-A0A8S2T5A0-F1
#
_entry.id   AF-A0A8S2T5A0-F1
#
_cell.length_a   1.000
_cell.length_b   1.000
_cell.length_c   1.000
_cell.angle_alpha   90.00
_cell.angle_beta   90.00
_cell.angle_gamma   90.00
#
_symmetry.space_group_name_H-M   'P 1'
#
loop_
_entity.id
_entity.type
_entity.pdbx_description
1 polymer ?
#
loop_
_entity_poly.entity_id
_entity_poly.type
_entity_poly.pdbx_seq_one_letter_code
_entity_poly.pdbx_strand_id
1 'polypeptide(L)' 'MMPNRIKCQLAHFYFNPKTHKDGIPIRPIENTINAPTTNVSNYLDEIIRPIFDKECQNTTIID' A
#
# COMPACT_ATOMS: atom_id res chain seq x y z
N MET A 1 12.06 2.99 -23.33
CA MET A 1 10.67 3.47 -23.22
C MET A 1 10.49 4.04 -21.81
N MET A 2 10.00 5.28 -21.64
CA MET A 2 9.77 5.83 -20.30
C MET A 2 8.50 5.23 -19.69
N PRO A 3 8.51 4.87 -18.39
CA PRO A 3 7.31 4.39 -17.71
C PRO A 3 6.23 5.49 -17.68
N ASN A 4 4.97 5.09 -17.85
CA ASN A 4 3.85 6.01 -17.77
C ASN A 4 3.69 6.51 -16.33
N ARG A 5 3.94 7.81 -16.10
CA ARG A 5 3.93 8.44 -14.77
C ARG A 5 2.56 8.43 -14.08
N ILE A 6 1.48 8.23 -14.81
CA ILE A 6 0.13 8.05 -14.23
C ILE A 6 -0.03 6.63 -13.68
N LYS A 7 0.64 5.64 -14.29
CA LYS A 7 0.54 4.22 -13.90
C LYS A 7 1.62 3.77 -12.91
N CYS A 8 2.78 4.44 -12.91
CA CYS A 8 3.91 4.08 -12.07
C CYS A 8 4.68 5.34 -11.68
N GLN A 9 4.71 5.65 -10.39
CA GLN A 9 5.40 6.82 -9.84
C GLN A 9 6.21 6.41 -8.62
N LEU A 10 7.31 7.13 -8.33
CA LEU A 10 8.07 6.85 -7.11
C LEU A 10 7.24 7.21 -5.87
N ALA A 11 7.36 6.37 -4.84
CA ALA A 11 6.84 6.70 -3.52
C ALA A 11 7.50 7.99 -3.03
N HIS A 12 6.74 8.83 -2.35
CA HIS A 12 7.22 10.10 -1.85
C HIS A 12 6.56 10.47 -0.53
N PHE A 13 7.29 11.21 0.30
CA PHE A 13 6.74 11.76 1.52
C PHE A 13 6.00 13.06 1.24
N TYR A 14 4.89 13.24 1.94
CA TYR A 14 4.27 14.54 2.15
C TYR A 14 3.98 14.73 3.63
N PHE A 15 3.84 15.98 4.05
CA PHE A 15 3.64 16.32 5.46
C PHE A 15 2.22 16.80 5.67
N ASN A 16 1.49 16.12 6.56
CA ASN A 16 0.20 16.60 6.99
C ASN A 16 0.36 17.46 8.25
N PRO A 17 -0.13 18.71 8.27
CA PRO A 17 -0.13 19.55 9.46
C PRO A 17 -1.20 19.03 10.44
N LYS A 18 -0.86 17.94 11.11
CA LYS A 18 -1.63 17.39 12.23
C LYS A 18 -0.65 17.29 13.39
N THR A 19 -0.99 17.94 14.49
CA THR A 19 -0.25 17.84 15.75
C THR A 19 -0.19 16.37 16.14
N HIS A 20 0.95 15.75 15.90
CA HIS A 20 1.14 14.31 16.09
C HIS A 20 1.66 14.02 17.49
N LYS A 21 2.52 14.90 18.02
CA LYS A 21 3.06 14.94 19.38
C LYS A 21 3.44 16.39 19.70
N ASP A 22 3.51 16.74 20.98
CA ASP A 22 3.98 18.07 21.41
C ASP A 22 5.40 18.32 20.86
N GLY A 23 5.60 19.49 20.25
CA GLY A 23 6.85 19.84 19.56
C GLY A 23 7.04 19.22 18.17
N ILE A 24 6.12 18.36 17.70
CA ILE A 24 6.16 17.77 16.35
C ILE A 24 4.88 18.17 15.57
N PRO A 25 4.92 19.29 14.83
CA PRO A 25 3.74 19.86 14.19
C PRO A 25 3.30 19.10 12.93
N ILE A 26 4.15 18.20 12.41
CA ILE A 26 3.95 17.50 11.13
C ILE A 26 3.95 15.99 11.33
N ARG A 27 3.00 15.31 10.69
CA ARG A 27 3.07 13.85 10.50
C ARG A 27 3.60 13.58 9.09
N PRO A 28 4.76 12.93 8.94
CA PRO A 28 5.18 12.44 7.62
C PRO A 28 4.22 11.33 7.20
N ILE A 29 3.75 11.41 5.96
CA ILE A 29 2.93 10.40 5.31
C ILE A 29 3.64 9.98 4.04
N GLU A 30 3.80 8.68 3.86
CA GLU A 30 4.30 8.10 2.62
C GLU A 30 3.13 7.92 1.65
N ASN A 31 3.21 8.53 0.47
CA ASN A 31 2.31 8.23 -0.63
C ASN A 31 2.90 7.11 -1.48
N THR A 32 2.30 5.92 -1.38
CA THR A 32 2.67 4.73 -2.15
C THR A 32 1.68 4.42 -3.27
N ILE A 33 0.75 5.34 -3.58
CA ILE A 33 -0.20 5.18 -4.70
C ILE A 33 0.62 5.06 -5.99
N ASN A 34 0.34 4.00 -6.77
CA ASN A 34 1.07 3.67 -8.00
C ASN A 34 2.59 3.48 -7.82
N ALA A 35 3.07 3.26 -6.59
CA ALA A 35 4.46 2.89 -6.36
C ALA A 35 4.76 1.52 -7.00
N PRO A 36 5.96 1.31 -7.57
CA PRO A 36 6.33 0.03 -8.17
C PRO A 36 6.12 -1.14 -7.21
N THR A 37 6.47 -0.97 -5.93
CA THR A 37 6.30 -1.98 -4.89
C THR A 37 4.82 -2.30 -4.66
N THR A 38 3.95 -1.29 -4.53
CA THR A 38 2.50 -1.46 -4.40
C THR A 38 1.92 -2.21 -5.60
N ASN A 39 2.33 -1.83 -6.82
CA ASN A 39 1.83 -2.48 -8.05
C ASN A 39 2.28 -3.94 -8.14
N VAL A 40 3.52 -4.25 -7.77
CA VAL A 40 4.03 -5.62 -7.71
C VAL A 40 3.28 -6.43 -6.65
N SER A 41 3.04 -5.85 -5.47
CA SER A 41 2.26 -6.50 -4.41
C SER A 41 0.82 -6.79 -4.85
N ASN A 42 0.15 -5.86 -5.52
CA ASN A 42 -1.21 -6.07 -6.05
C ASN A 42 -1.23 -7.18 -7.11
N TYR A 43 -0.27 -7.18 -8.03
CA TYR A 43 -0.17 -8.24 -9.03
C TYR A 43 0.09 -9.62 -8.40
N LEU A 44 0.97 -9.67 -7.41
CA LEU A 44 1.20 -10.91 -6.66
C LEU A 44 -0.07 -11.37 -5.94
N ASP A 45 -0.80 -10.44 -5.33
CA ASP A 45 -2.07 -10.70 -4.67
C ASP A 45 -3.08 -11.35 -5.63
N GLU A 46 -3.26 -10.81 -6.84
CA GLU A 46 -4.13 -11.40 -7.86
C GLU A 46 -3.80 -12.86 -8.17
N ILE A 47 -2.51 -13.21 -8.18
CA ILE A 47 -2.04 -14.58 -8.43
C ILE A 47 -2.36 -15.51 -7.25
N ILE A 48 -2.13 -15.03 -6.02
CA ILE A 48 -2.23 -15.87 -4.81
C ILE A 48 -3.62 -15.82 -4.16
N ARG A 49 -4.49 -14.89 -4.56
CA ARG A 49 -5.82 -14.65 -3.98
C ARG A 49 -6.65 -15.93 -3.83
N PRO A 50 -6.76 -16.82 -4.84
CA PRO A 50 -7.55 -18.05 -4.69
C PRO A 50 -7.03 -18.99 -3.60
N ILE A 51 -5.70 -19.04 -3.40
CA ILE A 51 -5.07 -19.85 -2.36
C ILE A 51 -5.32 -19.21 -1.00
N PHE A 52 -5.09 -17.89 -0.91
CA PHE A 52 -5.34 -17.12 0.31
C PHE A 52 -6.79 -17.29 0.80
N ASP A 53 -7.78 -17.11 -0.10
CA ASP A 53 -9.19 -17.20 0.25
C ASP A 53 -9.58 -18.60 0.74
N LYS A 54 -9.02 -19.65 0.12
CA LYS A 54 -9.20 -21.04 0.57
C LYS A 54 -8.64 -21.28 1.98
N GLU A 55 -7.44 -20.79 2.26
CA GLU A 55 -6.82 -20.95 3.59
C GLU A 55 -7.57 -20.12 4.65
N CYS A 56 -8.05 -18.92 4.30
CA CYS A 56 -8.85 -18.09 5.20
C CYS A 56 -10.18 -18.73 5.60
N GLN A 57 -10.84 -19.46 4.70
CA GLN A 57 -12.05 -20.24 5.04
C GLN A 57 -11.80 -21.26 6.15
N ASN A 58 -10.60 -21.85 6.20
CA ASN A 58 -10.24 -22.86 7.19
C ASN A 58 -9.71 -22.27 8.51
N THR A 59 -9.21 -21.03 8.49
CA THR A 59 -8.45 -20.44 9.61
C THR A 59 -9.13 -19.25 10.29
N THR A 60 -9.96 -18.50 9.57
CA THR A 60 -10.49 -17.21 10.03
C THR A 60 -12.02 -17.16 10.04
N ILE A 61 -12.70 -18.02 9.27
CA ILE A 61 -14.16 -18.18 9.39
C ILE A 61 -14.43 -19.15 10.55
N ILE A 62 -14.77 -18.58 11.70
CA ILE A 62 -15.36 -19.31 12.83
C ILE A 62 -16.84 -18.94 12.80
N ASP A 63 -17.70 -19.84 12.31
CA ASP A 63 -19.14 -19.77 12.57
C ASP A 63 -19.43 -20.04 14.06
#